data_AF-A0A7V6SRE1-F1
#
_entry.id   AF-A0A7V6SRE1-F1
#
_cell.length_a   1.000
_cell.length_b   1.000
_cell.length_c   1.000
_cell.angle_alpha   90.00
_cell.angle_beta   90.00
_cell.angle_gamma   90.00
#
_symmetry.space_group_name_H-M   'P 1'
#
loop_
_entity.id
_entity.type
_entity.pdbx_description
1 polymer ?
#
loop_
_entity_poly.entity_id
_entity_poly.type
_entity_poly.pdbx_seq_one_letter_code
_entity_poly.pdbx_strand_id
1 'polypeptide(L)'
;MVKNDRRCSSCGSEYQANAAFCNHCGAAVVSEPVKHCSYCGREALPTEMFCGDCGESLATAESPPVIAQEKQPSIESACPHCGERVSSEDLICGACGTPLKESS
;
A
#
# COMPACT_ATOMS: atom_id res chain seq x y z
N MET A 1 12.50 -22.64 -36.41
CA MET A 1 11.92 -21.36 -36.89
C MET A 1 11.37 -20.66 -35.64
N VAL A 2 12.12 -19.73 -35.05
CA VAL A 2 11.65 -19.02 -33.85
C VAL A 2 10.59 -18.01 -34.29
N LYS A 3 9.31 -18.29 -34.02
CA LYS A 3 8.23 -17.32 -34.19
C LYS A 3 8.37 -16.28 -33.08
N ASN A 4 8.96 -15.15 -33.45
CA ASN A 4 9.13 -14.00 -32.57
C ASN A 4 7.87 -13.13 -32.68
N ASP A 5 6.83 -13.45 -31.91
CA ASP A 5 5.54 -12.73 -31.91
C ASP A 5 5.64 -11.38 -31.15
N ARG A 6 6.62 -10.56 -31.51
CA ARG A 6 6.84 -9.22 -30.94
C ARG A 6 6.19 -8.20 -31.83
N ARG A 7 4.87 -8.07 -31.73
CA ARG A 7 4.07 -7.08 -32.46
C ARG A 7 3.65 -5.96 -31.54
N CYS A 8 3.75 -4.74 -32.03
CA CYS A 8 3.30 -3.56 -31.32
C CYS A 8 1.78 -3.64 -31.08
N SER A 9 1.35 -3.47 -29.84
CA SER A 9 -0.09 -3.47 -29.50
C SER A 9 -0.85 -2.30 -30.14
N SER A 10 -0.17 -1.21 -30.50
CA SER A 10 -0.80 -0.02 -31.08
C SER A 10 -0.98 -0.08 -32.59
N CYS A 11 -0.07 -0.74 -33.34
CA CYS A 11 -0.11 -0.76 -34.81
C CYS A 11 0.04 -2.15 -35.45
N GLY A 12 0.35 -3.18 -34.68
CA GLY A 12 0.55 -4.54 -35.16
C GLY A 12 1.89 -4.80 -35.86
N SER A 13 2.74 -3.78 -36.05
CA SER A 13 4.06 -3.94 -36.67
C SER A 13 5.03 -4.71 -35.77
N GLU A 14 5.90 -5.50 -36.38
CA GLU A 14 6.96 -6.20 -35.65
C GLU A 14 8.03 -5.22 -35.12
N TYR A 15 8.56 -5.50 -33.93
CA TYR A 15 9.62 -4.71 -33.31
C TYR A 15 10.77 -5.57 -32.78
N GLN A 16 11.94 -4.95 -32.63
CA GLN A 16 13.15 -5.63 -32.16
C GLN A 16 13.03 -6.02 -30.68
N ALA A 17 13.68 -7.13 -30.29
CA ALA A 17 13.64 -7.68 -28.94
C ALA A 17 13.93 -6.67 -27.81
N ASN A 18 14.77 -5.68 -28.10
CA ASN A 18 15.23 -4.65 -27.17
C ASN A 18 14.81 -3.23 -27.61
N ALA A 19 13.82 -3.11 -28.50
CA ALA A 19 13.31 -1.80 -28.87
C ALA A 19 12.54 -1.20 -27.69
N ALA A 20 12.85 0.05 -27.33
CA ALA A 20 12.05 0.77 -26.34
C ALA A 20 10.74 1.31 -26.95
N PHE A 21 10.77 1.64 -28.23
CA PHE A 21 9.66 2.21 -28.99
C PHE A 21 9.50 1.51 -30.34
N CYS A 22 8.28 1.46 -30.85
CA CYS A 22 7.98 0.94 -32.18
C CYS A 22 8.52 1.90 -33.25
N ASN A 23 9.38 1.40 -34.14
CA ASN A 23 9.94 2.20 -35.25
C ASN A 23 8.91 2.62 -36.30
N HIS A 24 7.70 2.04 -36.28
CA HIS A 24 6.63 2.37 -37.22
C HIS A 24 5.66 3.43 -36.70
N CYS A 25 5.26 3.37 -35.42
CA CYS A 25 4.23 4.26 -34.86
C CYS A 25 4.71 5.11 -33.67
N GLY A 26 5.90 4.84 -33.14
CA GLY A 26 6.47 5.53 -31.98
C GLY A 26 5.92 5.08 -30.62
N ALA A 27 4.96 4.16 -30.57
CA ALA A 27 4.41 3.65 -29.31
C ALA A 27 5.49 2.90 -28.50
N ALA A 28 5.49 3.04 -27.17
CA ALA A 28 6.38 2.29 -26.30
C ALA A 28 6.10 0.78 -26.41
N VAL A 29 7.14 -0.02 -26.59
CA VAL A 29 7.05 -1.49 -26.69
C VAL A 29 7.91 -2.19 -25.64
N VAL A 30 8.39 -1.42 -24.65
CA VAL A 30 9.11 -1.93 -23.48
C VAL A 30 8.22 -2.84 -22.64
N SER A 31 8.81 -3.94 -22.16
CA SER A 31 8.18 -4.90 -21.24
C SER A 31 8.43 -4.54 -19.77
N GLU A 32 8.59 -3.25 -19.46
CA GLU A 32 8.59 -2.80 -18.07
C GLU A 32 7.13 -2.65 -17.63
N PRO A 33 6.74 -3.12 -16.43
CA PRO A 33 5.37 -3.02 -15.95
C PRO A 33 5.04 -1.55 -15.67
N VAL A 34 4.48 -0.86 -16.68
CA VAL A 34 3.87 0.45 -16.50
C VAL A 34 2.51 0.28 -15.85
N LYS A 35 2.26 1.03 -14.78
CA LYS A 35 0.94 1.10 -14.16
C LYS A 35 0.17 2.24 -14.80
N HIS A 36 -1.15 2.11 -14.84
CA HIS A 36 -2.02 3.20 -15.26
C HIS A 36 -2.69 3.75 -14.02
N CYS A 37 -2.83 5.07 -13.96
CA CYS A 37 -3.59 5.71 -12.90
C CYS A 37 -5.06 5.27 -12.97
N SER A 38 -5.58 4.69 -11.91
CA SER A 38 -6.99 4.27 -11.84
C SER A 38 -7.98 5.44 -11.89
N TYR A 39 -7.51 6.66 -11.60
CA TYR A 39 -8.35 7.86 -11.58
C TYR A 39 -8.39 8.57 -12.94
N CYS A 40 -7.24 8.83 -13.56
CA CYS A 40 -7.17 9.58 -14.83
C CYS A 40 -6.72 8.76 -16.06
N GLY A 41 -6.28 7.50 -15.87
CA GLY A 41 -5.82 6.64 -16.97
C GLY A 41 -4.41 6.93 -17.49
N ARG A 42 -3.71 7.93 -16.90
CA ARG A 42 -2.33 8.27 -17.29
C ARG A 42 -1.37 7.12 -17.01
N GLU A 43 -0.48 6.85 -17.96
CA GLU A 43 0.67 5.96 -17.76
C GLU A 43 1.59 6.51 -16.68
N ALA A 44 2.00 5.64 -15.76
CA ALA A 44 2.87 5.97 -14.65
C ALA A 44 3.91 4.88 -14.42
N LEU A 45 5.07 5.31 -13.93
CA LEU A 45 6.18 4.40 -13.71
C LEU A 45 5.91 3.51 -12.50
N PRO A 46 6.42 2.26 -12.47
CA PRO A 46 6.33 1.36 -11.32
C PRO A 46 6.84 2.00 -10.03
N THR A 47 7.83 2.90 -10.14
CA THR A 47 8.46 3.63 -9.03
C THR A 47 7.70 4.90 -8.61
N GLU A 48 6.73 5.38 -9.39
CA GLU A 48 5.97 6.59 -9.03
C GLU A 48 4.97 6.31 -7.92
N MET A 49 5.03 7.10 -6.86
CA MET A 49 4.12 7.04 -5.71
C MET A 49 2.81 7.81 -5.96
N PHE A 50 2.86 8.84 -6.82
CA PHE A 50 1.74 9.72 -7.13
C PHE A 50 1.68 9.97 -8.64
N CYS A 51 0.48 10.18 -9.17
CA CYS A 51 0.29 10.51 -10.56
C CYS A 51 0.70 11.97 -10.80
N GLY A 52 1.67 12.21 -11.68
CA GLY A 52 2.10 13.57 -12.03
C GLY A 52 1.04 14.41 -12.76
N ASP A 53 -0.08 13.83 -13.17
CA ASP A 53 -1.17 14.52 -13.88
C ASP A 53 -2.32 14.93 -12.95
N CYS A 54 -2.82 13.98 -12.15
CA CYS A 54 -3.98 14.21 -11.28
C CYS A 54 -3.65 14.25 -9.78
N GLY A 55 -2.42 13.90 -9.39
CA GLY A 55 -1.99 13.82 -7.99
C GLY A 55 -2.43 12.55 -7.25
N GLU A 56 -3.18 11.65 -7.89
CA GLU A 56 -3.70 10.44 -7.24
C GLU A 56 -2.58 9.49 -6.81
N SER A 57 -2.74 8.83 -5.67
CA SER A 57 -1.75 7.86 -5.18
C SER A 57 -1.69 6.61 -6.06
N LEU A 58 -0.51 6.30 -6.57
CA LEU A 58 -0.20 5.15 -7.43
C LEU A 58 0.55 4.04 -6.70
N ALA A 59 0.64 4.15 -5.38
CA ALA A 59 1.20 3.13 -4.52
C ALA A 59 0.36 1.86 -4.63
N THR A 60 0.75 0.95 -5.52
CA THR A 60 0.24 -0.41 -5.51
C THR A 60 0.76 -1.03 -4.22
N ALA A 61 -0.16 -1.51 -3.39
CA ALA A 61 0.12 -2.08 -2.10
C ALA A 61 0.85 -3.43 -2.26
N GLU A 62 2.14 -3.40 -2.62
CA GLU A 62 3.08 -4.40 -2.14
C GLU A 62 3.44 -4.02 -0.69
N SER A 63 2.42 -4.05 0.18
CA SER A 63 2.70 -4.29 1.58
C SER A 63 3.18 -5.75 1.64
N PRO A 64 4.42 -6.04 2.05
CA PRO A 64 4.75 -7.41 2.43
C PRO A 64 3.68 -7.89 3.41
N PRO A 65 3.27 -9.17 3.36
CA PRO A 65 2.33 -9.69 4.35
C PRO A 65 2.90 -9.32 5.72
N VAL A 66 2.13 -8.55 6.47
CA VAL A 66 2.39 -8.19 7.84
C VAL A 66 2.49 -9.48 8.65
N ILE A 67 3.72 -10.02 8.71
CA ILE A 67 4.05 -11.09 9.62
C ILE A 67 4.09 -10.44 11.01
N ALA A 68 3.12 -10.83 11.82
CA ALA A 68 3.09 -10.68 13.28
C ALA A 68 3.15 -9.24 13.82
N GLN A 69 1.99 -8.60 13.91
CA GLN A 69 1.66 -7.94 15.17
C GLN A 69 0.50 -8.69 15.79
N GLU A 70 0.88 -9.74 16.51
CA GLU A 70 0.01 -10.49 17.39
C GLU A 70 -0.54 -9.51 18.43
N LYS A 71 -1.80 -9.18 18.22
CA LYS A 71 -2.64 -8.40 19.11
C LYS A 71 -2.82 -9.22 20.38
N GLN A 72 -2.10 -8.87 21.45
CA GLN A 72 -2.58 -8.81 22.84
C GLN A 72 -1.41 -8.65 23.82
N PRO A 73 -1.44 -7.57 24.60
CA PRO A 73 -1.70 -7.76 26.01
C PRO A 73 -3.12 -7.32 26.34
N SER A 74 -4.00 -8.29 26.57
CA SER A 74 -5.10 -8.15 27.52
C SER A 74 -4.44 -7.65 28.83
N ILE A 75 -4.80 -6.50 29.41
CA ILE A 75 -6.05 -6.21 30.11
C ILE A 75 -6.29 -4.68 30.12
N GLU A 76 -7.30 -4.22 29.39
CA GLU A 76 -7.85 -2.85 29.50
C GLU A 76 -8.97 -2.84 30.55
N SER A 77 -8.61 -2.72 31.84
CA SER A 77 -9.60 -2.57 32.90
C SER A 77 -10.13 -1.13 32.91
N ALA A 78 -11.45 -0.95 32.94
CA ALA A 78 -12.04 0.38 33.08
C ALA A 78 -12.21 0.71 34.57
N CYS A 79 -11.97 1.96 34.94
CA CYS A 79 -12.22 2.43 36.29
C CYS A 79 -13.71 2.24 36.63
N PRO A 80 -14.06 1.54 37.72
CA PRO A 80 -15.47 1.32 38.08
C PRO A 80 -16.20 2.60 38.48
N HIS A 81 -15.46 3.69 38.77
CA HIS A 81 -16.04 4.95 39.22
C HIS A 81 -16.26 5.97 38.09
N CYS A 82 -15.36 6.06 37.11
CA CYS A 82 -15.48 7.03 36.01
C CYS A 82 -15.46 6.41 34.60
N GLY A 83 -15.15 5.12 34.47
CA GLY A 83 -15.06 4.44 33.18
C GLY A 83 -13.78 4.72 32.39
N GLU A 84 -12.84 5.50 32.93
CA GLU A 84 -11.56 5.77 32.29
C GLU A 84 -10.73 4.49 32.15
N ARG A 85 -9.96 4.38 31.07
CA ARG A 85 -9.05 3.26 30.87
C ARG A 85 -7.91 3.31 31.88
N VAL A 86 -7.78 2.26 32.67
CA VAL A 86 -6.75 2.14 33.71
C VAL A 86 -6.00 0.82 33.55
N SER A 87 -4.70 0.84 33.83
CA SER A 87 -3.89 -0.35 33.76
C SER A 87 -4.05 -1.16 35.05
N SER A 88 -3.92 -2.49 34.97
CA SER A 88 -4.07 -3.34 36.17
C SER A 88 -2.92 -3.15 37.18
N GLU A 89 -1.86 -2.46 36.77
CA GLU A 89 -0.77 -2.04 37.64
C GLU A 89 -1.09 -0.79 38.45
N ASP A 90 -2.00 0.07 37.96
CA ASP A 90 -2.31 1.36 38.56
C ASP A 90 -3.01 1.19 39.92
N LEU A 91 -2.47 1.88 40.93
CA LEU A 91 -3.04 1.89 42.28
C LEU A 91 -4.19 2.91 42.40
N ILE A 92 -4.17 3.95 41.56
CA ILE A 92 -5.06 5.10 41.60
C ILE A 92 -5.42 5.48 40.17
N CYS A 93 -6.69 5.75 39.88
CA CYS A 93 -7.12 6.24 38.58
C CYS A 93 -6.61 7.67 38.37
N GLY A 94 -5.81 7.89 37.31
CA GLY A 94 -5.28 9.21 36.97
C GLY A 94 -6.32 10.25 36.54
N ALA A 95 -7.54 9.83 36.20
CA ALA A 95 -8.61 10.74 35.78
C ALA A 95 -9.52 11.19 36.93
N CYS A 96 -9.90 10.30 37.84
CA CYS A 96 -10.84 10.62 38.93
C CYS A 96 -10.24 10.50 40.34
N GLY A 97 -9.00 10.00 40.47
CA GLY A 97 -8.29 9.88 41.73
C GLY A 97 -8.74 8.73 42.62
N THR A 98 -9.62 7.83 42.15
CA THR A 98 -10.10 6.71 42.97
C THR A 98 -9.06 5.59 43.06
N PRO A 99 -8.88 4.95 44.22
CA PRO A 99 -8.00 3.78 44.34
C PRO A 99 -8.57 2.58 43.58
N LEU A 100 -7.73 1.86 42.84
CA LEU A 100 -8.11 0.74 41.98
C LEU A 100 -7.72 -0.64 42.54
N LYS A 101 -6.75 -0.68 43.46
CA LYS A 101 -6.39 -1.89 44.21
C LYS A 101 -6.99 -1.83 45.61
N GLU A 102 -7.98 -2.67 45.86
CA GLU A 102 -8.38 -3.04 47.22
C GLU A 102 -7.56 -4.27 47.62
N SER A 103 -6.52 -4.03 48.42
CA SER A 103 -5.71 -5.07 49.04
C SER A 103 -6.57 -5.88 50.01
N SER A 104 -6.80 -7.17 49.71
CA SER A 104 -7.23 -8.18 50.68
C SER A 104 -6.13 -9.20 50.91
#